data_AF-A0A852CCS4-F1
#
_entry.id   AF-A0A852CCS4-F1
#
_cell.length_a   1.000
_cell.length_b   1.000
_cell.length_c   1.000
_cell.angle_alpha   90.00
_cell.angle_beta   90.00
_cell.angle_gamma   90.00
#
_symmetry.space_group_name_H-M   'P 1'
#
loop_
_entity.id
_entity.type
_entity.pdbx_description
1 polymer ?
#
loop_
_entity_poly.entity_id
_entity_poly.type
_entity_poly.pdbx_seq_one_letter_code
_entity_poly.pdbx_strand_id
1 'polypeptide(L)'
;RDIKSKNVLLKNNLTACIADFGLALKFEAGKSAGDTHGQVGTRRYMAPEVLEGAINFQRDAFLRIDMYAMGLVLWELASRCTASDG
;
A
#
# COMPACT_ATOMS: atom_id res chain seq x y z
N ARG A 1 1.48 -3.57 2.86
CA ARG A 1 2.88 -3.21 3.20
C ARG A 1 3.78 -3.00 1.97
N ASP A 2 3.32 -3.27 0.75
CA ASP A 2 4.05 -2.95 -0.49
C ASP A 2 3.05 -2.68 -1.64
N ILE A 3 2.05 -1.84 -1.35
CA ILE A 3 1.10 -1.38 -2.37
C ILE A 3 1.85 -0.45 -3.33
N LYS A 4 1.73 -0.73 -4.63
CA LYS A 4 2.32 0.02 -5.74
C LYS A 4 1.70 -0.43 -7.06
N SER A 5 1.82 0.37 -8.11
CA SER A 5 1.28 0.05 -9.43
C SER A 5 1.77 -1.31 -9.96
N LYS A 6 3.04 -1.68 -9.73
CA LYS A 6 3.59 -2.99 -10.11
C LYS A 6 2.91 -4.20 -9.43
N ASN A 7 2.30 -4.00 -8.27
CA ASN A 7 1.60 -5.05 -7.51
C ASN A 7 0.07 -5.01 -7.71
N VAL A 8 -0.42 -4.17 -8.64
CA VAL A 8 -1.81 -4.16 -9.09
C VAL A 8 -1.85 -4.72 -10.51
N LEU A 9 -2.36 -5.94 -10.66
CA LEU A 9 -2.49 -6.58 -11.97
C LEU A 9 -3.85 -6.27 -12.59
N LEU A 10 -3.89 -6.19 -13.91
CA LEU A 10 -5.12 -5.97 -14.67
C LEU A 10 -5.49 -7.23 -15.45
N LYS A 11 -6.76 -7.64 -15.33
CA LYS A 11 -7.35 -8.66 -16.20
C LYS A 11 -7.65 -8.08 -17.59
N ASN A 12 -8.06 -8.93 -18.54
CA ASN A 12 -8.41 -8.53 -19.91
C ASN A 12 -9.52 -7.45 -19.96
N ASN A 13 -10.43 -7.44 -18.98
CA ASN A 13 -11.51 -6.45 -18.87
C ASN A 13 -11.14 -5.24 -17.98
N LEU A 14 -9.84 -5.04 -17.72
CA LEU A 14 -9.30 -3.98 -16.85
C LEU A 14 -9.73 -4.06 -15.37
N THR A 15 -10.36 -5.16 -14.94
CA THR A 15 -10.59 -5.39 -13.51
C THR A 15 -9.24 -5.57 -12.81
N ALA A 16 -8.98 -4.74 -11.82
CA ALA A 16 -7.77 -4.78 -11.02
C ALA A 16 -7.81 -5.89 -9.96
N CYS A 17 -6.67 -6.51 -9.68
CA CYS A 17 -6.45 -7.36 -8.52
C CYS A 17 -5.10 -7.06 -7.86
N ILE A 18 -5.06 -7.22 -6.53
CA ILE A 18 -3.84 -7.06 -5.74
C ILE A 18 -3.02 -8.34 -5.81
N ALA A 19 -1.71 -8.20 -6.03
CA ALA A 19 -0.75 -9.29 -6.10
C ALA A 19 0.43 -9.06 -5.14
N ASP A 20 1.30 -10.06 -5.06
CA ASP A 20 2.52 -10.08 -4.21
C ASP A 20 2.26 -9.85 -2.71
N PHE A 21 1.91 -10.95 -2.03
CA PHE A 21 1.65 -10.96 -0.59
C PHE A 21 2.90 -11.31 0.24
N GLY A 22 4.11 -11.26 -0.34
CA GLY A 22 5.34 -11.67 0.36
C GLY A 22 5.64 -10.86 1.63
N LEU A 23 5.12 -9.63 1.72
CA LEU A 23 5.23 -8.76 2.90
C LEU A 23 3.89 -8.57 3.63
N ALA A 24 2.84 -9.33 3.28
CA ALA A 24 1.54 -9.18 3.91
C ALA A 24 1.58 -9.58 5.40
N LEU A 25 0.85 -8.86 6.24
CA LEU A 25 0.76 -9.12 7.68
C LEU A 25 -0.70 -9.23 8.09
N LYS A 26 -1.05 -10.35 8.73
CA LYS A 26 -2.40 -10.58 9.27
C LYS A 26 -2.47 -10.06 10.70
N PHE A 27 -3.53 -9.33 11.01
CA PHE A 27 -3.87 -8.93 12.38
C PHE A 27 -5.05 -9.76 12.88
N GLU A 28 -4.87 -10.42 14.02
CA GLU A 28 -5.94 -11.13 14.73
C GLU A 28 -6.22 -10.41 16.04
N ALA A 29 -7.50 -10.25 16.40
CA ALA A 29 -7.88 -9.57 17.63
C ALA A 29 -7.26 -10.28 18.85
N GLY A 30 -6.62 -9.51 19.73
CA GLY A 30 -5.95 -10.04 20.92
C GLY A 30 -4.57 -10.67 20.66
N LYS A 31 -4.07 -10.68 19.41
CA LYS A 31 -2.70 -11.13 19.10
C LYS A 31 -1.81 -9.95 18.73
N SER A 32 -0.59 -9.95 19.29
CA SER A 32 0.46 -9.02 18.89
C SER A 32 0.85 -9.26 17.43
N ALA A 33 1.22 -8.18 16.74
CA ALA A 33 1.76 -8.23 15.38
C ALA A 33 3.17 -8.85 15.29
N GLY A 34 3.76 -9.22 16.44
CA GLY A 34 5.12 -9.75 16.56
C GLY A 34 6.20 -8.68 16.31
N ASP A 35 7.46 -9.11 16.31
CA ASP A 35 8.62 -8.28 15.96
C ASP A 35 8.66 -8.04 14.44
N THR A 36 7.82 -7.13 13.97
CA THR A 36 7.80 -6.73 12.56
C THR A 36 8.61 -5.46 12.36
N HIS A 37 9.52 -5.46 11.39
CA HIS A 37 10.25 -4.23 11.03
C HIS A 37 9.34 -3.32 10.21
N GLY A 38 9.08 -2.10 10.70
CA GLY A 38 8.18 -1.13 10.05
C GLY A 38 8.59 -0.68 8.64
N GLN A 39 9.89 -0.61 8.38
CA GLN A 39 10.49 -0.08 7.14
C GLN A 39 10.73 -1.18 6.10
N VAL A 40 9.65 -1.77 5.59
CA VAL A 40 9.69 -2.71 4.46
C VAL A 40 8.82 -2.19 3.31
N GLY A 41 9.05 -2.74 2.12
CA GLY A 41 8.33 -2.33 0.90
C GLY A 41 9.12 -1.32 0.07
N THR A 42 8.46 -0.74 -0.93
CA THR A 42 9.10 0.13 -1.92
C THR A 42 9.18 1.58 -1.43
N ARG A 43 10.39 2.10 -1.23
CA ARG A 43 10.66 3.42 -0.61
C ARG A 43 9.81 4.59 -1.14
N ARG A 44 9.59 4.69 -2.45
CA ARG A 44 8.82 5.80 -3.05
C ARG A 44 7.31 5.78 -2.72
N TYR A 45 6.80 4.67 -2.20
CA TYR A 45 5.40 4.50 -1.79
C TYR A 45 5.22 4.53 -0.26
N MET A 46 6.31 4.70 0.50
CA MET A 46 6.25 4.70 1.96
C MET A 46 5.59 5.98 2.49
N ALA A 47 4.65 5.81 3.41
CA ALA A 47 4.06 6.89 4.18
C ALA A 47 5.12 7.62 5.02
N PRO A 48 4.94 8.92 5.34
CA PRO A 48 5.94 9.70 6.07
C PRO A 48 6.33 9.06 7.41
N GLU A 49 5.38 8.53 8.17
CA GLU A 49 5.63 7.84 9.44
C GLU A 49 6.51 6.58 9.29
N VAL A 50 6.49 5.95 8.11
CA VAL A 50 7.36 4.82 7.78
C VAL A 50 8.78 5.31 7.52
N LEU A 51 8.92 6.39 6.75
CA LEU A 51 10.22 7.00 6.44
C LEU A 51 10.92 7.52 7.70
N GLU A 52 10.16 8.08 8.63
CA GLU A 52 10.63 8.55 9.93
C GLU A 52 10.92 7.41 10.92
N GLY A 53 10.45 6.19 10.62
CA GLY A 53 10.61 5.03 11.51
C GLY A 53 9.71 5.06 12.76
N ALA A 54 8.75 5.98 12.82
CA ALA A 54 7.88 6.25 13.96
C ALA A 54 6.50 5.57 13.81
N ILE A 55 6.48 4.28 13.49
CA ILE A 55 5.24 3.54 13.23
C ILE A 55 4.69 2.91 14.51
N ASN A 56 3.38 3.04 14.73
CA ASN A 56 2.68 2.29 15.76
C ASN A 56 2.35 0.86 15.27
N PHE A 57 2.65 -0.16 16.07
CA PHE A 57 2.42 -1.57 15.73
C PHE A 57 0.97 -2.04 15.93
N GLN A 58 0.03 -1.29 15.35
CA GLN A 58 -1.40 -1.57 15.41
C GLN A 58 -1.99 -1.75 14.02
N ARG A 59 -3.02 -2.60 13.91
CA ARG A 59 -3.72 -2.91 12.65
C ARG A 59 -4.02 -1.65 11.83
N ASP A 60 -4.65 -0.66 12.47
CA ASP A 60 -5.12 0.53 11.77
C ASP A 60 -3.97 1.42 11.28
N ALA A 61 -2.80 1.39 11.93
CA ALA A 61 -1.60 2.08 11.43
C ALA A 61 -1.07 1.44 10.15
N PHE A 62 -1.00 0.11 10.09
CA PHE A 62 -0.60 -0.61 8.87
C PHE A 62 -1.60 -0.41 7.73
N LEU A 63 -2.91 -0.37 8.03
CA LEU A 63 -3.93 -0.08 7.03
C LEU A 63 -3.81 1.35 6.49
N ARG A 64 -3.51 2.34 7.33
CA ARG A 64 -3.28 3.73 6.88
C ARG A 64 -2.05 3.85 5.97
N ILE A 65 -0.98 3.13 6.27
CA ILE A 65 0.21 3.06 5.40
C ILE A 65 -0.15 2.52 4.01
N ASP A 66 -0.97 1.47 3.95
CA ASP A 66 -1.45 0.92 2.67
C ASP A 66 -2.35 1.91 1.91
N MET A 67 -3.19 2.68 2.61
CA MET A 67 -4.01 3.72 2.00
C MET A 67 -3.19 4.90 1.45
N TYR A 68 -2.12 5.30 2.13
CA TYR A 68 -1.19 6.31 1.62
C TYR A 68 -0.59 5.87 0.27
N ALA A 69 -0.05 4.65 0.23
CA ALA A 69 0.53 4.08 -0.98
C ALA A 69 -0.50 3.94 -2.10
N MET A 70 -1.74 3.54 -1.79
CA MET A 70 -2.85 3.50 -2.75
C MET A 70 -3.18 4.89 -3.31
N GLY A 71 -3.06 5.95 -2.50
CA GLY A 71 -3.21 7.33 -2.97
C GLY A 71 -2.23 7.69 -4.10
N LEU A 72 -0.98 7.21 -4.01
CA LEU A 72 0.01 7.40 -5.06
C LEU A 72 -0.34 6.61 -6.33
N VAL A 73 -0.90 5.41 -6.19
CA VAL A 73 -1.40 4.62 -7.33
C VAL A 73 -2.58 5.32 -8.01
N LEU A 74 -3.50 5.92 -7.23
CA LEU A 74 -4.59 6.72 -7.77
C LEU A 74 -4.07 7.96 -8.50
N TRP A 75 -3.01 8.60 -7.99
CA TRP A 75 -2.33 9.69 -8.69
C TRP A 75 -1.70 9.22 -10.01
N GLU A 76 -1.05 8.04 -10.04
CA GLU A 76 -0.52 7.45 -11.29
C GLU A 76 -1.64 7.25 -12.32
N LEU A 77 -2.82 6.76 -11.91
CA LEU A 77 -3.99 6.64 -12.78
C LEU A 77 -4.47 8.01 -13.29
N ALA A 78 -4.60 9.00 -12.40
CA ALA A 78 -5.02 10.35 -12.78
C ALA A 78 -4.05 11.01 -13.76
N SER A 79 -2.73 10.79 -13.59
CA SER A 79 -1.68 11.35 -14.48
C SER A 79 -1.73 10.82 -15.93
N ARG A 80 -2.51 9.76 -16.18
CA ARG A 80 -2.69 9.12 -17.50
C ARG A 80 -4.16 9.12 -17.92
N CYS A 81 -5.01 9.88 -17.25
CA CYS A 81 -6.44 9.99 -17.53
C CYS A 81 -6.70 11.13 -18.53
N THR A 82 -7.56 10.89 -19.53
CA THR A 82 -7.96 11.86 -20.57
C THR A 82 -9.33 12.50 -20.29
N ALA A 83 -9.81 12.44 -19.04
CA ALA A 83 -11.16 12.92 -18.69
C ALA A 83 -11.34 14.44 -18.84
N SER A 84 -10.26 15.22 -18.85
CA SER A 84 -10.29 16.68 -19.04
C SER A 84 -10.22 17.12 -20.49
N ASP A 85 -10.06 16.20 -21.45
CA ASP A 85 -9.90 16.52 -22.87
C ASP A 85 -11.25 16.66 -23.61
N GLY A 86 -12.32 16.95 -22.88
CA GLY A 86 -13.71 17.10 -23.37
C GLY A 86 -14.24 18.51 -23.25
#